data_AF-E8M899-F1
#
_entry.id   AF-E8M899-F1
#
_cell.length_a   1.000
_cell.length_b   1.000
_cell.length_c   1.000
_cell.angle_alpha   90.00
_cell.angle_beta   90.00
_cell.angle_gamma   90.00
#
_symmetry.space_group_name_H-M   'P 1'
#
loop_
_entity.id
_entity.type
_entity.pdbx_description
1 polymer ?
#
loop_
_entity_poly.entity_id
_entity_poly.type
_entity_poly.pdbx_seq_one_letter_code
_entity_poly.pdbx_strand_id
1 'polypeptide(L)'
;MKIDLRKSPLQMFSRQLVRLKYVQHIQNDLDIETTRKFDRKIRYLNQTYVFHLVAYWQDFVESLVRRKLADITSDCGSDPLDDSLPQNVEKKLRWFNTPNTKNIDQLLKDTLGLTKVTTCWNSEGLSRDEAKERLDGILLSRHQIAHTGLTSKELSYESNFEDMEFIFQLATHLQKAVDDHIV
;
A
#
# COMPACT_ATOMS: atom_id res chain seq x y z
N MET A 1 12.11 8.94 -27.77
CA MET A 1 11.51 8.36 -26.54
C MET A 1 12.57 8.38 -25.46
N LYS A 2 12.50 9.26 -24.46
CA LYS A 2 13.41 9.22 -23.30
C LYS A 2 13.04 7.98 -22.47
N ILE A 3 13.99 7.09 -22.23
CA ILE A 3 13.78 5.95 -21.34
C ILE A 3 13.88 6.47 -19.90
N ASP A 4 12.79 6.40 -19.14
CA ASP A 4 12.83 6.69 -17.70
C ASP A 4 13.44 5.49 -16.96
N LEU A 5 14.64 5.70 -16.40
CA LEU A 5 15.38 4.67 -15.65
C LEU A 5 14.99 4.65 -14.16
N ARG A 6 14.12 5.55 -13.70
CA ARG A 6 13.66 5.59 -12.30
C ARG A 6 12.73 4.40 -12.03
N LYS A 7 12.96 3.72 -10.90
CA LYS A 7 12.06 2.66 -10.45
C LYS A 7 10.66 3.21 -10.21
N SER A 8 9.63 2.49 -10.67
CA SER A 8 8.25 2.85 -10.40
C SER A 8 7.87 2.57 -8.94
N PRO A 9 6.85 3.26 -8.40
CA PRO A 9 6.29 2.98 -7.09
C PRO A 9 5.94 1.50 -6.92
N LEU A 10 5.34 0.86 -7.94
CA LEU A 10 5.02 -0.57 -7.92
C LEU A 10 6.28 -1.44 -7.88
N GLN A 11 7.36 -1.08 -8.58
CA GLN A 11 8.63 -1.80 -8.49
C GLN A 11 9.28 -1.67 -7.10
N MET A 12 9.19 -0.49 -6.49
CA MET A 12 9.67 -0.27 -5.13
C MET A 12 8.84 -1.04 -4.11
N PHE A 13 7.51 -1.02 -4.27
CA PHE A 13 6.55 -1.73 -3.44
C PHE A 13 6.75 -3.25 -3.53
N SER A 14 6.84 -3.81 -4.74
CA SER A 14 7.16 -5.23 -4.96
C SER A 14 8.44 -5.64 -4.22
N ARG A 15 9.50 -4.82 -4.30
CA ARG A 15 10.75 -5.09 -3.57
C ARG A 15 10.57 -5.05 -2.05
N GLN A 16 9.71 -4.18 -1.53
CA GLN A 16 9.38 -4.15 -0.09
C GLN A 16 8.59 -5.40 0.32
N LEU A 17 7.60 -5.82 -0.48
CA LEU A 17 6.81 -7.03 -0.22
C LEU A 17 7.69 -8.29 -0.19
N VAL A 18 8.69 -8.39 -1.07
CA VAL A 18 9.67 -9.50 -1.05
C VAL A 18 10.40 -9.60 0.30
N ARG A 19 10.53 -8.51 1.06
CA ARG A 19 11.15 -8.57 2.41
C ARG A 19 10.24 -9.24 3.43
N LEU A 20 8.92 -9.26 3.23
CA LEU A 20 7.99 -9.93 4.14
C LEU A 20 8.23 -11.44 4.19
N LYS A 21 8.84 -12.04 3.15
CA LYS A 21 9.26 -13.45 3.15
C LYS A 21 10.20 -13.79 4.30
N TYR A 22 10.95 -12.83 4.85
CA TYR A 22 11.82 -13.11 6.00
C TYR A 22 11.02 -13.38 7.27
N VAL A 23 9.83 -12.80 7.44
CA VAL A 23 8.93 -13.17 8.55
C VAL A 23 8.57 -14.64 8.43
N GLN A 24 8.23 -15.09 7.22
CA GLN A 24 7.90 -16.47 6.92
C GLN A 24 9.08 -17.43 7.08
N HIS A 25 10.28 -17.03 6.64
CA HIS A 25 11.49 -17.83 6.86
C HIS A 25 11.76 -18.01 8.36
N ILE A 26 11.64 -16.94 9.15
CA ILE A 26 11.80 -17.03 10.61
C ILE A 26 10.76 -17.98 11.23
N GLN A 27 9.52 -18.00 10.73
CA GLN A 27 8.51 -18.96 11.21
C GLN A 27 8.93 -20.41 10.95
N ASN A 28 9.43 -20.70 9.74
CA ASN A 28 9.91 -22.02 9.37
C ASN A 28 11.13 -22.43 10.20
N ASP A 29 12.07 -21.52 10.43
CA ASP A 29 13.26 -21.77 11.26
C ASP A 29 12.85 -22.13 12.70
N LEU A 30 11.85 -21.44 13.26
CA LEU A 30 11.34 -21.70 14.61
C LEU A 30 10.59 -23.02 14.75
N ASP A 31 10.00 -23.54 13.66
CA ASP A 31 9.26 -24.81 13.65
C ASP A 31 10.20 -26.01 13.70
N ILE A 32 11.40 -25.87 13.14
CA ILE A 32 12.45 -26.89 13.14
C ILE A 32 13.10 -27.00 14.52
N GLU A 33 13.29 -25.88 15.21
CA GLU A 33 13.92 -25.85 16.53
C GLU A 33 12.91 -26.07 17.67
N THR A 34 13.29 -26.77 18.74
CA THR A 34 12.44 -26.90 19.94
C THR A 34 12.32 -25.55 20.65
N THR A 35 11.37 -24.75 20.19
CA THR A 35 11.28 -23.33 20.51
C THR A 35 10.39 -23.08 21.72
N ARG A 36 10.96 -22.49 22.79
CA ARG A 36 10.16 -22.01 23.93
C ARG A 36 9.15 -20.94 23.47
N LYS A 37 7.88 -21.11 23.88
CA LYS A 37 6.76 -20.21 23.57
C LYS A 37 6.53 -20.04 22.06
N PHE A 38 6.69 -21.11 21.29
CA PHE A 38 6.52 -21.15 19.83
C PHE A 38 5.27 -20.39 19.35
N ASP A 39 4.08 -20.76 19.83
CA ASP A 39 2.81 -20.14 19.39
C ASP A 39 2.76 -18.62 19.58
N ARG A 40 3.36 -18.12 20.67
CA ARG A 40 3.40 -16.68 20.94
C ARG A 40 4.31 -15.96 19.95
N LYS A 41 5.44 -16.58 19.58
CA LYS A 41 6.37 -16.04 18.58
C LYS A 41 5.73 -16.04 17.20
N ILE A 42 5.10 -17.15 16.79
CA ILE A 42 4.37 -17.25 15.51
C ILE A 42 3.29 -16.19 15.43
N ARG A 43 2.47 -16.04 16.47
CA ARG A 43 1.44 -14.98 16.54
C ARG A 43 2.04 -13.59 16.37
N TYR A 44 3.13 -13.30 17.06
CA TYR A 44 3.79 -12.00 16.96
C TYR A 44 4.37 -11.73 15.56
N LEU A 45 4.94 -12.76 14.93
CA LEU A 45 5.44 -12.69 13.55
C LEU A 45 4.30 -12.44 12.55
N ASN A 46 3.18 -13.16 12.68
CA ASN A 46 2.00 -12.93 11.86
C ASN A 46 1.44 -11.51 12.01
N GLN A 47 1.41 -10.98 13.23
CA GLN A 47 1.00 -9.59 13.48
C GLN A 47 1.97 -8.57 12.86
N THR A 48 3.27 -8.84 12.97
CA THR A 48 4.34 -8.01 12.39
C THR A 48 4.24 -7.97 10.87
N TYR A 49 3.85 -9.07 10.23
CA TYR A 49 3.60 -9.12 8.79
C TYR A 49 2.53 -8.12 8.37
N VAL A 50 1.36 -8.14 9.02
CA VAL A 50 0.24 -7.22 8.75
C VAL A 50 0.66 -5.76 8.92
N PHE A 51 1.44 -5.45 9.95
CA PHE A 51 1.97 -4.10 10.17
C PHE A 51 2.81 -3.60 8.99
N HIS A 52 3.78 -4.40 8.56
CA HIS A 52 4.66 -4.03 7.47
C HIS A 52 3.90 -3.95 6.14
N LEU A 53 2.97 -4.89 5.89
CA LEU A 53 2.14 -4.88 4.68
C LEU A 53 1.36 -3.56 4.56
N VAL A 54 0.67 -3.14 5.62
CA VAL A 54 -0.10 -1.88 5.62
C VAL A 54 0.81 -0.66 5.54
N ALA A 55 1.99 -0.69 6.16
CA ALA A 55 2.96 0.40 6.05
C ALA A 55 3.49 0.56 4.62
N TYR A 56 3.86 -0.55 3.96
CA TYR A 56 4.30 -0.54 2.57
C TYR A 56 3.18 -0.13 1.62
N TRP A 57 1.93 -0.53 1.91
CA TRP A 57 0.78 -0.08 1.13
C TRP A 57 0.58 1.44 1.20
N GLN A 58 0.70 2.02 2.39
CA GLN A 58 0.62 3.48 2.55
C GLN A 58 1.75 4.18 1.79
N ASP A 59 3.00 3.74 1.96
CA ASP A 59 4.19 4.28 1.28
C ASP A 59 4.07 4.20 -0.25
N PHE A 60 3.48 3.12 -0.77
CA PHE A 60 3.21 2.97 -2.19
C PHE A 60 2.25 4.06 -2.71
N VAL A 61 1.11 4.29 -2.03
CA VAL A 61 0.14 5.31 -2.45
C VAL A 61 0.76 6.71 -2.39
N GLU A 62 1.52 7.02 -1.34
CA GLU A 62 2.24 8.28 -1.25
C GLU A 62 3.27 8.44 -2.38
N SER A 63 4.01 7.38 -2.69
CA SER A 63 4.99 7.36 -3.78
C SER A 63 4.36 7.53 -5.16
N LEU A 64 3.14 7.01 -5.39
CA LEU A 64 2.39 7.25 -6.63
C LEU A 64 2.12 8.74 -6.83
N VAL A 65 1.60 9.41 -5.79
CA VAL A 65 1.29 10.84 -5.85
C VAL A 65 2.55 11.66 -6.09
N ARG A 66 3.63 11.36 -5.35
CA ARG A 66 4.93 12.05 -5.50
C ARG A 66 5.49 11.91 -6.91
N ARG A 67 5.45 10.70 -7.48
CA ARG A 67 5.97 10.43 -8.82
C ARG A 67 5.15 11.16 -9.89
N LYS A 68 3.82 11.04 -9.88
CA LYS A 68 2.97 11.69 -10.89
C LYS A 68 3.12 13.20 -10.84
N LEU A 69 3.23 13.78 -9.64
CA LEU A 69 3.49 15.21 -9.48
C LEU A 69 4.84 15.64 -10.06
N ALA A 70 5.90 14.86 -9.80
CA ALA A 70 7.22 15.12 -10.36
C ALA A 70 7.21 15.06 -11.90
N ASP A 71 6.42 14.16 -12.48
CA ASP A 71 6.30 14.04 -13.93
C ASP A 71 5.58 15.29 -14.52
N ILE A 72 4.46 15.72 -13.92
CA ILE A 72 3.70 16.92 -14.34
C ILE A 72 4.57 18.20 -14.26
N THR A 73 5.28 18.39 -13.14
CA THR A 73 6.14 19.57 -12.93
C THR A 73 7.34 19.57 -13.88
N SER A 74 7.89 18.40 -14.22
CA SER A 74 8.98 18.29 -15.19
C SER A 74 8.57 18.63 -16.62
N ASP A 75 7.30 18.41 -16.98
CA ASP A 75 6.77 18.67 -18.31
C ASP A 75 6.31 20.14 -18.51
N CYS A 76 5.92 20.85 -17.44
CA CYS A 76 5.35 22.21 -17.55
C CYS A 76 6.38 23.34 -17.69
N GLY A 77 7.67 23.10 -17.38
CA GLY A 77 8.69 24.15 -17.35
C GLY A 77 8.55 25.05 -16.11
N SER A 78 9.68 25.39 -15.49
CA SER A 78 9.71 26.05 -14.18
C SER A 78 9.17 27.49 -14.21
N ASP A 79 7.92 27.69 -13.78
CA ASP A 79 7.38 29.00 -13.41
C ASP A 79 7.59 29.21 -11.89
N PRO A 80 8.14 30.33 -11.41
CA PRO A 80 8.33 30.60 -9.97
C PRO A 80 7.05 30.58 -9.10
N LEU A 81 5.85 30.48 -9.67
CA LEU A 81 4.60 30.20 -8.94
C LEU A 81 4.38 28.69 -8.61
N ASP A 82 5.21 27.81 -9.16
CA ASP A 82 5.08 26.35 -9.12
C ASP A 82 5.43 25.72 -7.76
N ASP A 83 6.21 26.39 -6.89
CA ASP A 83 6.62 25.83 -5.58
C ASP A 83 5.47 25.63 -4.58
N SER A 84 4.34 26.30 -4.77
CA SER A 84 3.18 26.20 -3.87
C SER A 84 2.48 24.84 -3.97
N LEU A 85 2.51 24.21 -5.13
CA LEU A 85 1.75 23.00 -5.43
C LEU A 85 2.42 21.75 -4.82
N PRO A 86 3.74 21.52 -4.97
CA PRO A 86 4.47 20.48 -4.23
C PRO A 86 4.36 20.61 -2.71
N GLN A 87 4.41 21.83 -2.16
CA GLN A 87 4.26 22.05 -0.72
C GLN A 87 2.86 21.68 -0.21
N ASN A 88 1.82 21.97 -1.00
CA ASN A 88 0.45 21.62 -0.65
C ASN A 88 0.23 20.10 -0.71
N VAL A 89 0.78 19.43 -1.73
CA VAL A 89 0.76 17.96 -1.83
C VAL A 89 1.50 17.33 -0.65
N GLU A 90 2.67 17.83 -0.28
CA GLU A 90 3.42 17.32 0.87
C GLU A 90 2.62 17.42 2.18
N LYS A 91 1.93 18.55 2.40
CA LYS A 91 1.04 18.70 3.55
C LYS A 91 -0.07 17.65 3.55
N LYS A 92 -0.69 17.39 2.40
CA LYS A 92 -1.74 16.36 2.26
C LYS A 92 -1.21 14.97 2.56
N LEU A 93 -0.03 14.62 2.06
CA LEU A 93 0.63 13.34 2.31
C LEU A 93 0.93 13.13 3.79
N ARG A 94 1.38 14.15 4.52
CA ARG A 94 1.61 14.06 5.98
C ARG A 94 0.35 13.72 6.78
N TRP A 95 -0.82 14.09 6.28
CA TRP A 95 -2.11 13.77 6.93
C TRP A 95 -2.76 12.51 6.37
N PHE A 96 -2.17 11.90 5.33
CA PHE A 96 -2.66 10.66 4.75
C PHE A 96 -2.37 9.49 5.69
N ASN A 97 -3.33 9.24 6.56
CA ASN A 97 -3.32 8.12 7.49
C ASN A 97 -4.42 7.14 7.07
N THR A 98 -4.18 5.85 7.27
CA THR A 98 -5.14 4.78 6.93
C THR A 98 -5.50 4.78 5.44
N PRO A 99 -4.72 4.06 4.62
CA PRO A 99 -4.89 4.03 3.16
C PRO A 99 -6.10 3.16 2.73
N ASN A 100 -7.31 3.52 3.15
CA ASN A 100 -8.57 2.92 2.70
C ASN A 100 -9.06 3.59 1.40
N THR A 101 -10.05 2.98 0.75
CA THR A 101 -10.65 3.43 -0.52
C THR A 101 -11.03 4.92 -0.51
N LYS A 102 -11.68 5.39 0.57
CA LYS A 102 -12.14 6.78 0.69
C LYS A 102 -10.96 7.75 0.77
N ASN A 103 -9.97 7.43 1.60
CA ASN A 103 -8.80 8.29 1.79
C ASN A 103 -7.92 8.32 0.55
N ILE A 104 -7.80 7.20 -0.17
CA ILE A 104 -7.08 7.11 -1.45
C ILE A 104 -7.78 7.97 -2.51
N ASP A 105 -9.09 7.80 -2.70
CA ASP A 105 -9.87 8.61 -3.65
C ASP A 105 -9.77 10.11 -3.31
N GLN A 106 -9.84 10.47 -2.02
CA GLN A 106 -9.75 11.86 -1.58
C GLN A 106 -8.36 12.44 -1.81
N LEU A 107 -7.30 11.69 -1.49
CA LEU A 107 -5.92 12.13 -1.72
C LEU A 107 -5.68 12.38 -3.20
N LEU A 108 -5.98 11.40 -4.05
CA LEU A 108 -5.74 11.49 -5.49
C LEU A 108 -6.60 12.57 -6.17
N LYS A 109 -7.82 12.81 -5.66
CA LYS A 109 -8.63 13.96 -6.07
C LYS A 109 -7.97 15.29 -5.69
N ASP A 110 -7.56 15.42 -4.44
CA ASP A 110 -7.01 16.67 -3.89
C ASP A 110 -5.63 17.02 -4.50
N THR A 111 -4.86 16.02 -4.93
CA THR A 111 -3.49 16.21 -5.42
C THR A 111 -3.37 16.15 -6.95
N LEU A 112 -4.14 15.27 -7.61
CA LEU A 112 -4.02 15.00 -9.05
C LEU A 112 -5.34 15.24 -9.83
N GLY A 113 -6.41 15.67 -9.16
CA GLY A 113 -7.73 15.83 -9.78
C GLY A 113 -8.45 14.52 -10.10
N LEU A 114 -7.89 13.37 -9.71
CA LEU A 114 -8.42 12.04 -10.00
C LEU A 114 -9.60 11.69 -9.10
N THR A 115 -10.82 11.72 -9.63
CA THR A 115 -12.02 11.37 -8.87
C THR A 115 -12.34 9.88 -8.96
N LYS A 116 -12.60 9.23 -7.82
CA LYS A 116 -13.04 7.83 -7.72
C LYS A 116 -12.10 6.83 -8.39
N VAL A 117 -10.79 7.09 -8.38
CA VAL A 117 -9.76 6.23 -9.00
C VAL A 117 -9.84 4.77 -8.57
N THR A 118 -10.31 4.48 -7.35
CA THR A 118 -10.51 3.11 -6.85
C THR A 118 -11.58 2.31 -7.61
N THR A 119 -12.31 2.91 -8.56
CA THR A 119 -13.13 2.14 -9.51
C THR A 119 -12.30 1.24 -10.41
N CYS A 120 -10.99 1.47 -10.53
CA CYS A 120 -10.07 0.58 -11.25
C CYS A 120 -9.95 -0.82 -10.63
N TRP A 121 -10.43 -1.02 -9.41
CA TRP A 121 -10.45 -2.33 -8.74
C TRP A 121 -11.63 -3.21 -9.13
N ASN A 122 -12.48 -2.74 -10.05
CA ASN A 122 -13.51 -3.58 -10.65
C ASN A 122 -12.87 -4.43 -11.75
N SER A 123 -12.62 -5.71 -11.48
CA SER A 123 -12.02 -6.66 -12.42
C SER A 123 -12.84 -7.94 -12.53
N GLU A 124 -12.49 -8.80 -13.48
CA GLU A 124 -13.12 -10.12 -13.59
C GLU A 124 -12.92 -10.92 -12.29
N GLY A 125 -14.02 -11.26 -11.62
CA GLY A 125 -14.01 -11.99 -10.35
C GLY A 125 -13.76 -11.17 -9.08
N LEU A 126 -13.67 -9.83 -9.16
CA LEU A 126 -13.55 -8.95 -7.99
C LEU A 126 -14.26 -7.62 -8.25
N SER A 127 -15.37 -7.39 -7.53
CA SER A 127 -16.04 -6.09 -7.56
C SER A 127 -15.30 -5.06 -6.69
N ARG A 128 -15.54 -3.78 -6.98
CA ARG A 128 -15.00 -2.67 -6.17
C ARG A 128 -15.41 -2.77 -4.70
N ASP A 129 -16.64 -3.20 -4.42
CA ASP A 129 -17.15 -3.26 -3.05
C ASP A 129 -16.51 -4.42 -2.28
N GLU A 130 -16.30 -5.57 -2.91
CA GLU A 130 -15.51 -6.68 -2.34
C GLU A 130 -14.06 -6.27 -2.11
N ALA A 131 -13.44 -5.56 -3.06
CA ALA A 131 -12.08 -5.06 -2.92
C ALA A 131 -11.96 -4.09 -1.73
N LYS A 132 -12.92 -3.18 -1.59
CA LYS A 132 -13.02 -2.27 -0.45
C LYS A 132 -13.17 -3.04 0.87
N GLU A 133 -14.11 -3.98 0.94
CA GLU A 133 -14.38 -4.73 2.17
C GLU A 133 -13.14 -5.52 2.61
N ARG A 134 -12.46 -6.18 1.67
CA ARG A 134 -11.24 -6.94 1.97
C ARG A 134 -10.10 -6.03 2.42
N LEU A 135 -9.90 -4.88 1.77
CA LEU A 135 -8.92 -3.88 2.19
C LEU A 135 -9.23 -3.35 3.60
N ASP A 136 -10.49 -2.99 3.87
CA ASP A 136 -10.93 -2.50 5.17
C ASP A 136 -10.71 -3.56 6.27
N GLY A 137 -10.90 -4.85 5.97
CA GLY A 137 -10.57 -5.95 6.89
C GLY A 137 -9.08 -6.06 7.25
N ILE A 138 -8.19 -5.86 6.28
CA ILE A 138 -6.73 -5.83 6.51
C ILE A 138 -6.36 -4.62 7.38
N LEU A 139 -6.89 -3.44 7.06
CA LEU A 139 -6.64 -2.21 7.81
C LEU A 139 -7.19 -2.29 9.23
N LEU A 140 -8.37 -2.91 9.41
CA LEU A 140 -8.95 -3.17 10.73
C LEU A 140 -8.06 -4.10 11.55
N SER A 141 -7.51 -5.16 10.93
CA SER A 141 -6.58 -6.07 11.61
C SER A 141 -5.36 -5.30 12.12
N ARG A 142 -4.74 -4.46 11.28
CA ARG A 142 -3.62 -3.59 11.70
C ARG A 142 -4.02 -2.63 12.83
N HIS A 143 -5.19 -2.02 12.76
CA HIS A 143 -5.70 -1.12 13.80
C HIS A 143 -5.85 -1.86 15.15
N GLN A 144 -6.52 -3.01 15.16
CA GLN A 144 -6.71 -3.81 16.36
C GLN A 144 -5.36 -4.24 16.96
N ILE A 145 -4.42 -4.73 16.14
CA ILE A 145 -3.10 -5.14 16.60
C ILE A 145 -2.35 -3.96 17.24
N ALA A 146 -2.39 -2.78 16.63
CA ALA A 146 -1.73 -1.60 17.16
C ALA A 146 -2.27 -1.14 18.52
N HIS A 147 -3.58 -1.27 18.75
CA HIS A 147 -4.19 -0.84 20.01
C HIS A 147 -4.16 -1.91 21.10
N THR A 148 -4.27 -3.19 20.73
CA THR A 148 -4.55 -4.26 21.70
C THR A 148 -3.53 -5.40 21.66
N GLY A 149 -2.65 -5.43 20.66
CA GLY A 149 -1.79 -6.57 20.39
C GLY A 149 -2.53 -7.83 19.94
N LEU A 150 -3.81 -7.72 19.56
CA LEU A 150 -4.68 -8.81 19.12
C LEU A 150 -5.51 -8.37 17.91
N THR A 151 -6.06 -9.33 17.17
CA THR A 151 -7.06 -9.08 16.11
C THR A 151 -8.09 -10.20 16.15
N SER A 152 -9.31 -9.90 15.71
CA SER A 152 -10.38 -10.88 15.53
C SER A 152 -10.18 -11.78 14.31
N LYS A 153 -9.38 -11.33 13.33
CA LYS A 153 -9.01 -12.15 12.16
C LYS A 153 -7.97 -13.18 12.58
N GLU A 154 -8.19 -14.44 12.24
CA GLU A 154 -7.16 -15.46 12.42
C GLU A 154 -6.02 -15.22 11.42
N LEU A 155 -4.80 -15.06 11.94
CA LEU A 155 -3.62 -14.81 11.12
C LEU A 155 -2.78 -16.07 11.02
N SER A 156 -2.49 -16.48 9.79
CA SER A 156 -1.61 -17.60 9.46
C SER A 156 -0.59 -17.17 8.41
N TYR A 157 0.34 -18.06 8.09
CA TYR A 157 1.23 -17.88 6.95
C TYR A 157 0.43 -17.60 5.67
N GLU A 158 -0.59 -18.44 5.43
CA GLU A 158 -1.40 -18.44 4.21
C GLU A 158 -2.26 -17.18 4.11
N SER A 159 -3.01 -16.84 5.16
CA SER A 159 -3.89 -15.67 5.12
C SER A 159 -3.12 -14.35 4.98
N ASN A 160 -1.91 -14.26 5.56
CA ASN A 160 -1.02 -13.13 5.37
C ASN A 160 -0.46 -13.04 3.94
N PHE A 161 -0.13 -14.19 3.34
CA PHE A 161 0.35 -14.23 1.96
C PHE A 161 -0.76 -13.82 0.98
N GLU A 162 -1.97 -14.34 1.16
CA GLU A 162 -3.15 -13.97 0.37
C GLU A 162 -3.47 -12.47 0.48
N ASP A 163 -3.40 -11.90 1.69
CA ASP A 163 -3.58 -10.46 1.90
C ASP A 163 -2.51 -9.64 1.15
N MET A 164 -1.25 -10.12 1.13
CA MET A 164 -0.17 -9.47 0.40
C MET A 164 -0.39 -9.50 -1.11
N GLU A 165 -0.76 -10.65 -1.66
CA GLU A 165 -1.07 -10.79 -3.09
C GLU A 165 -2.22 -9.88 -3.49
N PHE A 166 -3.27 -9.84 -2.67
CA PHE A 166 -4.42 -8.98 -2.88
C PHE A 166 -4.02 -7.49 -2.90
N ILE A 167 -3.26 -7.01 -1.91
CA ILE A 167 -2.78 -5.62 -1.89
C ILE A 167 -1.88 -5.33 -3.11
N PHE A 168 -1.06 -6.28 -3.54
CA PHE A 168 -0.23 -6.13 -4.74
C PHE A 168 -1.07 -6.01 -6.02
N GLN A 169 -2.18 -6.75 -6.14
CA GLN A 169 -3.13 -6.59 -7.23
C GLN A 169 -3.76 -5.19 -7.21
N LEU A 170 -4.24 -4.71 -6.06
CA LEU A 170 -4.78 -3.35 -5.94
C LEU A 170 -3.76 -2.28 -6.34
N ALA A 171 -2.49 -2.46 -5.94
CA ALA A 171 -1.39 -1.57 -6.30
C ALA A 171 -1.14 -1.54 -7.82
N THR A 172 -1.20 -2.70 -8.47
CA THR A 172 -1.03 -2.81 -9.92
C THR A 172 -2.12 -2.05 -10.67
N HIS A 173 -3.39 -2.24 -10.28
CA HIS A 173 -4.52 -1.51 -10.87
C HIS A 173 -4.45 -0.01 -10.60
N LEU A 174 -4.08 0.38 -9.38
CA LEU A 174 -3.99 1.79 -8.99
C LEU A 174 -2.87 2.52 -9.72
N GLN A 175 -1.67 1.92 -9.83
CA GLN A 175 -0.58 2.53 -10.60
C GLN A 175 -0.98 2.71 -12.06
N LYS A 176 -1.57 1.69 -12.68
CA LYS A 176 -2.03 1.79 -14.07
C LYS A 176 -3.03 2.95 -14.24
N ALA A 177 -4.02 3.06 -13.36
CA ALA A 177 -5.01 4.14 -13.43
C ALA A 177 -4.40 5.54 -13.26
N VAL A 178 -3.36 5.68 -12.42
CA VAL A 178 -2.63 6.95 -12.25
C VAL A 178 -1.71 7.26 -13.44
N ASP A 179 -1.06 6.25 -14.00
CA ASP A 179 -0.19 6.39 -15.17
C ASP A 179 -1.01 6.81 -16.41
N ASP A 180 -2.17 6.17 -16.63
CA ASP A 180 -3.10 6.44 -17.75
C ASP A 180 -3.81 7.80 -17.62
N HIS A 181 -3.81 8.42 -16.44
CA HIS A 181 -4.43 9.73 -16.22
C HIS A 181 -3.60 10.84 -16.87
N ILE A 182 -4.18 11.50 -17.88
CA ILE A 182 -3.60 12.68 -18.52
C ILE A 182 -4.02 13.90 -17.69
N VAL A 183 -3.04 14.68 -17.23
CA VAL A 183 -3.25 15.97 -16.56
C VAL A 183 -3.13 17.09 -17.59
#